data_AF-A0A7J8X6P7-F1
#
_entry.id   AF-A0A7J8X6P7-F1
#
_cell.length_a   1.000
_cell.length_b   1.000
_cell.length_c   1.000
_cell.angle_alpha   90.00
_cell.angle_beta   90.00
_cell.angle_gamma   90.00
#
_symmetry.space_group_name_H-M   'P 1'
#
loop_
_entity.id
_entity.type
_entity.pdbx_description
1 polymer ?
#
loop_
_entity_poly.entity_id
_entity_poly.type
_entity_poly.pdbx_seq_one_letter_code
_entity_poly.pdbx_strand_id
1 'polypeptide(L)'
;MGKGGGCIFSKKRSTIEASDQDLADPVRDAPVQNQIENSLFQEESKKLKVFIVFYSMYGHVECLAKRMKKGVDSIDGVEGFLYRVPETLPMDVLEQMRVPQKEDELPFVSVDDLVEADGLLFGFPTRFGSMASQMK
;
A
#
# COMPACT_ATOMS: atom_id res chain seq x y z
N MET A 1 13.17 14.94 -43.76
CA MET A 1 14.54 14.36 -43.66
C MET A 1 15.31 15.13 -42.60
N GLY A 2 15.50 14.56 -41.41
CA GLY A 2 16.31 15.16 -40.35
C GLY A 2 16.91 14.05 -39.51
N LYS A 3 18.11 13.59 -39.87
CA LYS A 3 18.87 12.59 -39.12
C LYS A 3 19.51 13.31 -37.94
N GLY A 4 18.91 13.20 -36.75
CA GLY A 4 19.51 13.67 -35.50
C GLY A 4 20.78 12.88 -35.21
N GLY A 5 21.93 13.53 -35.36
CA GLY A 5 23.26 12.96 -35.13
C GLY A 5 23.46 12.58 -33.67
N GLY A 6 23.99 11.39 -33.47
CA GLY A 6 24.34 10.86 -32.15
C GLY A 6 25.33 11.75 -31.41
N CYS A 7 25.15 11.84 -30.09
CA CYS A 7 26.10 12.49 -29.20
C CYS A 7 27.31 11.57 -29.00
N ILE A 8 28.50 12.10 -29.28
CA ILE A 8 29.80 11.45 -29.08
C ILE A 8 30.29 11.75 -27.66
N PHE A 9 30.86 10.72 -27.01
CA PHE A 9 31.34 10.69 -25.62
C PHE A 9 32.51 11.66 -25.37
N SER A 10 32.40 12.53 -24.35
CA SER A 10 33.53 13.36 -23.88
C SER A 10 34.27 12.67 -22.74
N LYS A 11 35.32 11.91 -23.09
CA LYS A 11 36.33 11.42 -22.15
C LYS A 11 37.51 12.40 -22.16
N LYS A 12 37.86 12.90 -20.96
CA LYS A 12 39.12 13.54 -20.56
C LYS A 12 39.31 15.02 -20.91
N ARG A 13 39.23 15.87 -19.87
CA ARG A 13 40.19 16.97 -19.67
C ARG A 13 40.31 17.32 -18.20
N SER A 14 41.46 17.01 -17.61
CA SER A 14 41.90 17.44 -16.29
C SER A 14 43.27 18.10 -16.43
N THR A 15 43.38 19.36 -16.04
CA THR A 15 44.62 20.13 -15.83
C THR A 15 44.31 21.11 -14.70
N ILE A 16 44.69 20.79 -13.46
CA ILE A 16 45.90 21.23 -12.74
C ILE A 16 45.96 22.76 -12.62
N GLU A 17 45.69 23.27 -11.42
CA GLU A 17 46.49 24.35 -10.83
C GLU A 17 46.76 24.02 -9.36
N ALA A 18 48.05 24.00 -9.04
CA ALA A 18 48.62 23.79 -7.73
C ALA A 18 48.75 25.12 -6.99
N SER A 19 48.56 25.10 -5.68
CA SER A 19 49.13 26.11 -4.79
C SER A 19 49.68 25.41 -3.56
N ASP A 20 51.00 25.33 -3.52
CA ASP A 20 51.84 24.85 -2.43
C ASP A 20 51.64 25.69 -1.16
N GLN A 21 51.40 25.04 -0.02
CA GLN A 21 51.95 25.47 1.26
C GLN A 21 52.32 24.24 2.08
N ASP A 22 53.60 23.89 2.03
CA ASP A 22 54.25 22.93 2.92
C ASP A 22 54.47 23.52 4.31
N LEU A 23 53.98 22.84 5.35
CA LEU A 23 54.68 22.73 6.63
C LEU A 23 54.52 21.29 7.15
N ALA A 24 55.66 20.66 7.41
CA ALA A 24 55.84 19.24 7.69
C ALA A 24 55.31 18.78 9.07
N ASP A 25 54.64 17.61 9.07
CA ASP A 25 54.75 16.40 9.91
C ASP A 25 54.96 16.48 11.45
N PRO A 26 54.31 15.61 12.27
CA PRO A 26 54.49 14.15 12.13
C PRO A 26 53.28 13.23 12.38
N VAL A 27 53.39 12.07 11.73
CA VAL A 27 52.69 10.80 11.87
C VAL A 27 52.13 10.52 13.29
N ARG A 28 50.85 10.15 13.34
CA ARG A 28 50.26 9.37 14.44
C ARG A 28 49.42 8.23 13.85
N ASP A 29 49.92 7.02 14.04
CA ASP A 29 49.25 5.77 13.76
C ASP A 29 47.90 5.66 14.49
N ALA A 30 46.83 5.39 13.74
CA ALA A 30 45.70 4.57 14.20
C ALA A 30 44.85 4.11 13.00
N PRO A 31 44.60 2.81 12.82
CA PRO A 31 43.60 2.31 11.87
C PRO A 31 42.24 2.25 12.58
N VAL A 32 41.26 3.05 12.16
CA VAL A 32 39.85 2.81 12.53
C VAL A 32 39.00 2.77 11.26
N GLN A 33 39.01 1.55 10.73
CA GLN A 33 38.15 0.98 9.73
C GLN A 33 36.66 1.32 9.97
N ASN A 34 36.00 1.84 8.93
CA ASN A 34 34.63 1.50 8.50
C ASN A 34 33.55 1.30 9.59
N GLN A 35 33.08 2.36 10.25
CA GLN A 35 31.95 2.25 11.19
C GLN A 35 30.87 3.36 11.15
N ILE A 36 30.85 4.28 10.18
CA ILE A 36 29.77 5.31 10.09
C ILE A 36 29.16 5.41 8.68
N GLU A 37 29.08 4.29 7.95
CA GLU A 37 28.35 4.23 6.68
C GLU A 37 27.01 3.48 6.76
N ASN A 38 26.65 2.91 7.92
CA ASN A 38 25.43 2.09 8.06
C ASN A 38 24.35 2.68 8.97
N SER A 39 24.43 3.96 9.32
CA SER A 39 23.40 4.64 10.09
C SER A 39 22.51 5.48 9.16
N LEU A 40 21.23 5.09 9.08
CA LEU A 40 20.06 5.91 8.66
C LEU A 40 19.57 5.82 7.20
N PHE A 41 19.54 4.62 6.62
CA PHE A 41 18.54 4.33 5.58
C PHE A 41 17.68 3.13 6.01
N GLN A 42 16.85 3.37 7.02
CA GLN A 42 15.64 2.57 7.17
C GLN A 42 14.66 3.07 6.12
N GLU A 43 14.65 2.45 4.94
CA GLU A 43 13.49 2.51 4.06
C GLU A 43 12.33 1.80 4.79
N GLU A 44 11.60 2.54 5.63
CA GLU A 44 10.22 2.17 5.94
C GLU A 44 9.44 2.23 4.63
N SER A 45 9.46 1.11 3.91
CA SER A 45 8.59 0.89 2.76
C SER A 45 7.15 0.98 3.26
N LYS A 46 6.50 2.13 3.03
CA LYS A 46 5.08 2.33 3.31
C LYS A 46 4.31 1.26 2.54
N LYS A 47 3.75 0.28 3.26
CA LYS A 47 2.87 -0.71 2.64
C LYS A 47 1.61 -0.03 2.15
N LEU A 48 1.23 -0.34 0.91
CA LEU A 48 -0.01 0.17 0.31
C LEU A 48 -1.20 -0.47 1.01
N LYS A 49 -2.12 0.34 1.52
CA LYS A 49 -3.33 -0.12 2.18
C LYS A 49 -4.45 -0.30 1.15
N VAL A 50 -4.95 -1.52 0.99
CA VAL A 50 -6.11 -1.81 0.14
C VAL A 50 -7.30 -2.17 1.01
N PHE A 51 -8.35 -1.37 0.94
CA PHE A 51 -9.57 -1.56 1.72
C PHE A 51 -10.60 -2.31 0.88
N ILE A 52 -11.00 -3.48 1.39
CA ILE A 52 -12.04 -4.32 0.83
C ILE A 52 -13.32 -4.06 1.62
N VAL A 53 -14.14 -3.17 1.10
CA VAL A 53 -15.42 -2.78 1.71
C VAL A 53 -16.52 -3.60 1.06
N PHE A 54 -17.24 -4.38 1.86
CA PHE A 54 -18.28 -5.23 1.30
C PHE A 54 -19.56 -5.27 2.12
N TYR A 55 -20.64 -5.55 1.40
CA TYR A 55 -21.94 -5.88 1.94
C TYR A 55 -22.35 -7.29 1.50
N SER A 56 -22.90 -8.08 2.42
CA SER A 56 -23.34 -9.44 2.15
C SER A 56 -24.50 -9.80 3.06
N MET A 57 -25.62 -10.25 2.50
CA MET A 57 -26.74 -10.81 3.27
C MET A 57 -26.50 -12.30 3.56
N TYR A 58 -26.32 -13.10 2.52
CA TYR A 58 -26.24 -14.57 2.61
C TYR A 58 -24.81 -15.14 2.66
N GLY A 59 -23.79 -14.30 2.79
CA GLY A 59 -22.39 -14.75 2.92
C GLY A 59 -21.61 -14.97 1.62
N HIS A 60 -22.25 -14.96 0.44
CA HIS A 60 -21.52 -15.18 -0.83
C HIS A 60 -20.43 -14.13 -1.10
N VAL A 61 -20.78 -12.85 -0.96
CA VAL A 61 -19.84 -11.74 -1.19
C VAL A 61 -18.77 -11.70 -0.11
N GLU A 62 -19.10 -12.11 1.12
CA GLU A 62 -18.13 -12.24 2.20
C GLU A 62 -17.07 -13.31 1.88
N CYS A 63 -17.51 -14.47 1.38
CA CYS A 63 -16.63 -15.54 0.97
C CYS A 63 -15.71 -15.13 -0.20
N LEU A 64 -16.21 -14.27 -1.09
CA LEU A 64 -15.41 -13.65 -2.15
C LEU A 64 -14.40 -12.64 -1.57
N ALA A 65 -14.84 -11.75 -0.70
CA ALA A 65 -13.99 -10.73 -0.09
C ALA A 65 -12.85 -11.34 0.73
N LYS A 66 -13.10 -12.42 1.49
CA LYS A 66 -12.06 -13.20 2.20
C LYS A 66 -11.02 -13.79 1.23
N ARG A 67 -11.44 -14.24 0.04
CA ARG A 67 -10.50 -14.72 -1.00
C ARG A 67 -9.71 -13.59 -1.64
N MET A 68 -10.37 -12.45 -1.91
CA MET A 68 -9.69 -11.26 -2.42
C MET A 68 -8.63 -10.76 -1.45
N LYS A 69 -8.93 -10.72 -0.14
CA LYS A 69 -7.95 -10.40 0.91
C LYS A 69 -6.72 -11.30 0.81
N LYS A 70 -6.90 -12.63 0.74
CA LYS A 70 -5.77 -13.57 0.57
C LYS A 70 -4.95 -13.29 -0.70
N GLY A 71 -5.60 -12.84 -1.78
CA GLY A 71 -4.92 -12.44 -3.01
C GLY A 71 -4.13 -11.15 -2.86
N VAL A 72 -4.70 -10.14 -2.20
CA VAL A 72 -4.03 -8.87 -1.90
C VAL A 72 -2.81 -9.11 -1.00
N ASP A 73 -3.00 -9.87 0.08
CA ASP A 73 -1.96 -10.19 1.06
C ASP A 73 -0.83 -11.07 0.47
N SER A 74 -1.03 -11.65 -0.73
CA SER A 74 0.00 -12.44 -1.42
C SER A 74 1.05 -11.60 -2.15
N ILE A 75 0.82 -10.29 -2.27
CA ILE A 75 1.70 -9.36 -2.97
C ILE A 75 2.56 -8.61 -1.96
N ASP A 76 3.87 -8.64 -2.15
CA ASP A 76 4.81 -7.90 -1.29
C ASP A 76 4.56 -6.39 -1.36
N GLY A 77 4.54 -5.73 -0.19
CA GLY A 77 4.33 -4.28 -0.09
C GLY A 77 2.87 -3.83 -0.11
N VAL A 78 1.90 -4.74 -0.11
CA VAL A 78 0.46 -4.43 -0.04
C VAL A 78 -0.17 -5.12 1.17
N GLU A 79 -1.13 -4.45 1.82
CA GLU A 79 -1.88 -4.98 2.95
C GLU A 79 -3.39 -4.84 2.74
N GLY A 80 -4.12 -5.95 2.87
CA GLY A 80 -5.57 -6.02 2.69
C GLY A 80 -6.36 -5.88 3.99
N PHE A 81 -7.17 -4.82 4.09
CA PHE A 81 -8.12 -4.63 5.18
C PHE A 81 -9.53 -5.02 4.74
N LEU A 82 -10.25 -5.72 5.61
CA LEU A 82 -11.59 -6.22 5.30
C LEU A 82 -12.61 -5.50 6.18
N TYR A 83 -13.52 -4.78 5.54
CA TYR A 83 -14.52 -3.96 6.20
C TYR A 83 -15.93 -4.35 5.78
N ARG A 84 -16.83 -4.39 6.75
CA ARG A 84 -18.25 -4.68 6.52
C ARG A 84 -19.07 -3.39 6.58
N VAL A 85 -20.00 -3.24 5.64
CA VAL A 85 -21.01 -2.17 5.69
C VAL A 85 -22.14 -2.54 6.66
N PRO A 86 -22.59 -1.61 7.52
CA PRO A 86 -23.67 -1.87 8.47
C PRO A 86 -24.97 -2.26 7.77
N GLU A 87 -25.73 -3.15 8.40
CA GLU A 87 -27.05 -3.54 7.92
C GLU A 87 -28.08 -2.47 8.30
N THR A 88 -28.90 -2.05 7.34
CA THR A 88 -29.92 -1.00 7.54
C THR A 88 -31.32 -1.58 7.75
N LEU A 89 -31.51 -2.88 7.49
CA LEU A 89 -32.79 -3.55 7.68
C LEU A 89 -33.05 -3.89 9.16
N PRO A 90 -34.30 -3.75 9.63
CA PRO A 90 -34.67 -4.16 10.98
C PRO A 90 -34.60 -5.69 11.14
N MET A 91 -34.34 -6.14 12.36
CA MET A 91 -34.16 -7.56 12.69
C MET A 91 -35.35 -8.43 12.27
N ASP A 92 -36.58 -7.96 12.49
CA ASP A 92 -37.81 -8.68 12.12
C ASP A 92 -37.83 -9.06 10.62
N VAL A 93 -37.34 -8.16 9.77
CA VAL A 93 -37.29 -8.38 8.32
C VAL A 93 -36.17 -9.37 7.95
N LEU A 94 -35.03 -9.30 8.65
CA LEU A 94 -33.92 -10.24 8.45
C LEU A 94 -34.31 -11.67 8.85
N GLU A 95 -35.06 -11.82 9.95
CA GLU A 95 -35.60 -13.09 10.40
C GLU A 95 -36.61 -13.67 9.40
N GLN A 96 -37.52 -12.85 8.88
CA GLN A 96 -38.45 -13.26 7.82
C GLN A 96 -37.74 -13.73 6.55
N MET A 97 -36.62 -13.08 6.20
CA MET A 97 -35.80 -13.45 5.04
C MET A 97 -34.87 -14.65 5.30
N ARG A 98 -34.91 -15.24 6.52
CA ARG A 98 -34.08 -16.36 6.95
C ARG A 98 -32.60 -16.12 6.68
N VAL A 99 -32.14 -14.90 6.95
CA VAL A 99 -30.73 -14.54 6.78
C VAL A 99 -29.92 -15.26 7.85
N PRO A 100 -28.84 -15.99 7.48
CA PRO A 100 -27.96 -16.60 8.46
C PRO A 100 -27.39 -15.54 9.41
N GLN A 101 -27.33 -15.85 10.71
CA GLN A 101 -26.64 -14.99 11.66
C GLN A 101 -25.16 -14.93 11.30
N LYS A 102 -24.61 -13.73 11.35
CA LYS A 102 -23.20 -13.49 11.04
C LYS A 102 -22.42 -13.61 12.33
N GLU A 103 -21.61 -14.67 12.45
CA GLU A 103 -20.78 -14.93 13.63
C GLU A 103 -19.46 -14.15 13.61
N ASP A 104 -19.04 -13.66 12.44
CA ASP A 104 -17.78 -12.94 12.28
C ASP A 104 -17.93 -11.45 12.63
N GLU A 105 -17.29 -11.05 13.74
CA GLU A 105 -17.03 -9.65 14.10
C GLU A 105 -15.99 -9.04 13.14
N LEU A 106 -16.45 -8.64 11.97
CA LEU A 106 -15.66 -7.79 11.07
C LEU A 106 -15.87 -6.32 11.44
N PRO A 107 -14.81 -5.49 11.37
CA PRO A 107 -14.94 -4.07 11.66
C PRO A 107 -15.89 -3.40 10.67
N PHE A 108 -16.73 -2.51 11.19
CA PHE A 108 -17.50 -1.60 10.37
C PHE A 108 -16.60 -0.46 9.88
N VAL A 109 -16.91 0.08 8.71
CA VAL A 109 -16.17 1.20 8.12
C VAL A 109 -17.01 2.47 8.11
N SER A 110 -16.42 3.56 8.58
CA SER A 110 -16.95 4.92 8.36
C SER A 110 -16.42 5.48 7.04
N VAL A 111 -17.10 6.48 6.50
CA VAL A 111 -16.64 7.20 5.30
C VAL A 111 -15.29 7.87 5.55
N ASP A 112 -15.05 8.34 6.77
CA ASP A 112 -13.80 9.02 7.16
C ASP A 112 -12.58 8.08 7.08
N ASP A 113 -12.78 6.81 7.38
CA ASP A 113 -11.70 5.82 7.37
C ASP A 113 -11.22 5.52 5.94
N LEU A 114 -12.08 5.71 4.93
CA LEU A 114 -11.76 5.44 3.53
C LEU A 114 -10.63 6.33 2.98
N VAL A 115 -10.36 7.47 3.63
CA VAL A 115 -9.32 8.42 3.23
C VAL A 115 -7.92 7.81 3.42
N GLU A 116 -7.76 6.85 4.33
CA GLU A 116 -6.49 6.19 4.57
C GLU A 116 -6.11 5.14 3.52
N ALA A 117 -7.06 4.74 2.68
CA ALA A 117 -6.85 3.68 1.70
C ALA A 117 -6.06 4.21 0.49
N ASP A 118 -4.98 3.50 0.12
CA ASP A 118 -4.30 3.73 -1.16
C ASP A 118 -5.06 3.04 -2.32
N GLY A 119 -5.93 2.06 -2.01
CA GLY A 119 -6.80 1.39 -2.97
C GLY A 119 -8.12 0.89 -2.37
N LEU A 120 -9.18 0.87 -3.19
CA LEU A 120 -10.53 0.49 -2.78
C LEU A 120 -11.08 -0.65 -3.62
N LEU A 121 -11.69 -1.63 -2.96
CA LEU A 121 -12.41 -2.74 -3.56
C LEU A 121 -13.80 -2.84 -2.95
N PHE A 122 -14.82 -2.66 -3.78
CA PHE A 122 -16.23 -2.74 -3.35
C PHE A 122 -16.84 -4.08 -3.75
N GLY A 123 -17.40 -4.78 -2.77
CA GLY A 123 -18.14 -6.03 -2.98
C GLY A 123 -19.58 -5.92 -2.51
N PHE A 124 -20.56 -6.10 -3.39
CA PHE A 124 -21.97 -6.09 -2.99
C PHE A 124 -22.84 -6.98 -3.90
N PRO A 125 -23.93 -7.54 -3.37
CA PRO A 125 -24.90 -8.26 -4.17
C PRO A 125 -25.66 -7.28 -5.06
N THR A 126 -26.03 -7.73 -6.26
CA THR A 126 -26.86 -6.94 -7.18
C THR A 126 -28.31 -6.95 -6.73
N ARG A 127 -28.96 -5.77 -6.72
CA ARG A 127 -30.41 -5.62 -6.58
C ARG A 127 -30.93 -4.90 -7.81
N PHE A 128 -31.66 -5.61 -8.68
CA PHE A 128 -32.18 -5.10 -9.96
C PHE A 128 -31.10 -4.46 -10.85
N GLY A 129 -29.91 -5.07 -10.92
CA GLY A 129 -28.78 -4.55 -11.68
C GLY A 129 -28.07 -3.34 -11.05
N SER A 130 -28.48 -2.91 -9.85
CA SER A 130 -27.85 -1.82 -9.09
C SER A 130 -27.20 -2.33 -7.81
N MET A 131 -26.48 -1.43 -7.13
CA MET A 131 -25.92 -1.66 -5.80
C MET A 131 -27.02 -1.92 -4.76
N ALA A 132 -26.70 -2.66 -3.71
CA ALA A 132 -27.59 -2.82 -2.56
C ALA A 132 -27.82 -1.47 -1.87
N SER A 133 -29.01 -1.26 -1.28
CA SER A 133 -29.37 0.00 -0.63
C SER A 133 -28.44 0.35 0.54
N GLN A 134 -27.82 -0.64 1.16
CA GLN A 134 -26.88 -0.48 2.27
C GLN A 134 -25.56 0.15 1.82
N MET A 135 -25.17 -0.03 0.55
CA MET A 135 -23.92 0.49 -0.02
C MET A 135 -24.08 1.87 -0.65
N LYS A 136 -25.32 2.31 -0.88
CA LYS A 136 -25.65 3.53 -1.60
C LYS A 136 -25.93 4.67 -0.64
#